data_AF-A3JJ97-F1
#
_entry.id   AF-A3JJ97-F1
#
_cell.length_a   1.000
_cell.length_b   1.000
_cell.length_c   1.000
_cell.angle_alpha   90.00
_cell.angle_beta   90.00
_cell.angle_gamma   90.00
#
_symmetry.space_group_name_H-M   'P 1'
#
loop_
_entity.id
_entity.type
_entity.pdbx_description
1 polymer ?
#
loop_
_entity_poly.entity_id
_entity_poly.type
_entity_poly.pdbx_seq_one_letter_code
_entity_poly.pdbx_strand_id
1 'polypeptide(L)'
;MELSQRTLKRWRQANGAVAEDQRPQAERVVQPHQLTHAEEAAILDTCNEREYQSLPPSQIVPRLADKGLYLASESSFYRVLKSTSK
;
A
#
# COMPACT_ATOMS: atom_id res chain seq x y z
N MET A 1 -19.27 -22.61 19.85
CA MET A 1 -18.55 -21.32 19.84
C MET A 1 -19.46 -20.30 20.51
N GLU A 2 -19.21 -19.96 21.77
CA GLU A 2 -20.01 -18.95 22.48
C GLU A 2 -19.22 -17.64 22.61
N LEU A 3 -19.90 -16.52 22.34
CA LEU A 3 -19.32 -15.18 22.45
C LEU A 3 -19.13 -14.84 23.93
N SER A 4 -17.94 -14.36 24.33
CA SER A 4 -17.71 -13.98 25.74
C SER A 4 -18.57 -12.78 26.14
N GLN A 5 -19.03 -12.72 27.40
CA GLN A 5 -19.78 -11.58 27.93
C GLN A 5 -19.03 -10.24 27.76
N ARG A 6 -17.69 -10.28 27.84
CA ARG A 6 -16.83 -9.09 27.65
C ARG A 6 -16.89 -8.57 26.21
N THR A 7 -16.94 -9.49 25.24
CA THR A 7 -17.13 -9.16 23.82
C THR A 7 -18.50 -8.54 23.60
N LEU A 8 -19.56 -9.11 24.18
CA LEU A 8 -20.92 -8.56 24.06
C LEU A 8 -21.04 -7.16 24.66
N LYS A 9 -20.44 -6.93 25.84
CA LYS A 9 -20.43 -5.61 26.49
C LYS A 9 -19.65 -4.56 25.70
N ARG A 10 -18.57 -4.93 25.00
CA ARG A 10 -17.81 -4.00 24.15
C ARG A 10 -18.58 -3.56 22.91
N TRP A 11 -19.36 -4.48 22.32
CA TRP A 11 -20.17 -4.19 21.14
C TRP A 11 -21.49 -3.48 21.46
N ARG A 12 -21.87 -3.32 22.73
CA ARG A 12 -23.11 -2.63 23.13
C ARG A 12 -22.80 -1.35 23.89
N GLN A 13 -23.43 -0.25 23.48
CA GLN A 13 -23.44 1.01 24.21
C GLN A 13 -24.23 0.89 25.52
N ALA A 14 -24.07 1.83 26.45
CA ALA A 14 -24.73 1.80 27.76
C ALA A 14 -26.27 1.79 27.68
N ASN A 15 -26.84 2.25 26.56
CA ASN A 15 -28.29 2.23 26.25
C ASN A 15 -28.77 0.91 25.60
N GLY A 16 -27.90 -0.09 25.46
CA GLY A 16 -28.21 -1.38 24.84
C GLY A 16 -28.11 -1.43 23.31
N ALA A 17 -27.83 -0.31 22.64
CA ALA A 17 -27.62 -0.25 21.20
C ALA A 17 -26.31 -0.93 20.80
N VAL A 18 -26.28 -1.60 19.65
CA VAL A 18 -25.03 -2.15 19.10
C VAL A 18 -24.20 -0.99 18.54
N ALA A 19 -22.96 -0.87 19.02
CA ALA A 19 -22.01 0.09 18.49
C ALA A 19 -21.70 -0.27 17.02
N GLU A 20 -21.83 0.73 16.14
CA GLU A 20 -21.45 0.57 14.75
C GLU A 20 -19.96 0.26 14.64
N ASP A 21 -19.60 -0.55 13.64
CA ASP A 21 -18.20 -0.84 13.34
C ASP A 21 -17.46 0.46 13.02
N GLN A 22 -16.48 0.82 13.85
CA GLN A 22 -15.68 2.03 13.71
C GLN A 22 -14.44 1.83 12.81
N ARG A 23 -14.17 0.60 12.34
CA ARG A 23 -13.01 0.31 11.47
C ARG A 23 -13.03 1.09 10.15
N PRO A 24 -14.18 1.31 9.48
CA PRO A 24 -14.24 2.18 8.29
C PRO A 24 -13.85 3.64 8.57
N GLN A 25 -14.09 4.12 9.79
CA GLN A 25 -13.84 5.50 10.23
C GLN A 25 -12.47 5.67 10.89
N ALA A 26 -11.69 4.59 11.03
CA ALA A 26 -10.36 4.66 11.60
C ALA A 26 -9.44 5.52 10.73
N GLU A 27 -8.76 6.50 11.36
CA GLU A 27 -7.79 7.34 10.68
C GLU A 27 -6.64 6.48 10.15
N ARG A 28 -6.37 6.59 8.84
CA ARG A 28 -5.21 5.97 8.22
C ARG A 28 -3.98 6.80 8.53
N VAL A 29 -3.12 6.27 9.39
CA VAL A 29 -1.81 6.85 9.65
C VAL A 29 -0.89 6.59 8.46
N VAL A 30 -0.21 7.63 7.98
CA VAL A 30 0.84 7.52 6.96
C VAL A 30 2.03 6.80 7.59
N GLN A 31 2.46 5.71 6.97
CA GLN A 31 3.58 4.95 7.48
C GLN A 31 4.91 5.63 7.08
N PRO A 32 5.95 5.64 7.94
CA PRO A 32 7.23 6.31 7.61
C PRO A 32 7.92 5.78 6.35
N HIS A 33 7.65 4.54 5.96
CA HIS A 33 8.21 3.86 4.78
C HIS A 33 7.25 3.89 3.58
N GLN A 34 6.15 4.64 3.67
CA GLN A 34 5.25 4.84 2.55
C GLN A 34 5.96 5.69 1.50
N LEU A 35 5.86 5.27 0.24
CA LEU A 35 6.40 6.04 -0.87
C LEU A 35 5.77 7.42 -0.88
N THR A 36 6.62 8.42 -1.02
CA THR A 36 6.23 9.79 -1.31
C THR A 36 5.74 9.89 -2.75
N HIS A 37 4.95 10.92 -3.05
CA HIS A 37 4.49 11.16 -4.41
C HIS A 37 5.65 11.33 -5.42
N ALA A 38 6.77 11.91 -4.98
CA ALA A 38 7.96 12.07 -5.82
C ALA A 38 8.62 10.72 -6.14
N GLU A 39 8.69 9.80 -5.18
CA GLU A 39 9.22 8.45 -5.41
C GLU A 39 8.29 7.63 -6.32
N GLU A 40 6.98 7.74 -6.15
CA GLU A 40 6.01 7.11 -7.05
C GLU A 40 6.14 7.62 -8.49
N ALA A 41 6.30 8.94 -8.66
CA ALA A 41 6.54 9.55 -9.96
C ALA A 41 7.85 9.05 -10.58
N ALA A 42 8.95 9.01 -9.83
CA ALA A 42 10.23 8.49 -10.31
C ALA A 42 10.12 7.02 -10.79
N ILE A 43 9.37 6.18 -10.06
CA ILE A 43 9.09 4.79 -10.48
C ILE A 43 8.34 4.76 -11.82
N LEU A 44 7.31 5.60 -11.98
CA LEU A 44 6.51 5.66 -13.21
C LEU A 44 7.34 6.17 -14.39
N ASP A 45 8.14 7.21 -14.17
CA ASP A 45 9.01 7.79 -15.19
C ASP A 45 10.01 6.74 -15.67
N THR A 46 10.70 6.06 -14.75
CA THR A 46 11.61 4.96 -15.10
C THR A 46 10.90 3.84 -15.84
N CYS A 47 9.70 3.43 -15.42
CA CYS A 47 8.93 2.43 -16.16
C CYS A 47 8.56 2.90 -17.58
N ASN A 48 8.38 4.20 -17.82
CA ASN A 48 8.01 4.76 -19.12
C ASN A 48 9.22 5.14 -19.99
N GLU A 49 10.45 5.10 -19.46
CA GLU A 49 11.66 5.32 -20.25
C GLU A 49 11.77 4.27 -21.36
N ARG A 50 12.31 4.69 -22.52
CA ARG A 50 12.45 3.82 -23.70
C ARG A 50 13.22 2.52 -23.43
N GLU A 51 14.16 2.55 -22.48
CA GLU A 51 14.95 1.38 -22.09
C GLU A 51 14.10 0.33 -21.35
N TYR A 52 13.06 0.76 -20.65
CA TYR A 52 12.33 -0.05 -19.66
C TYR A 52 10.84 -0.25 -19.98
N GLN A 53 10.25 0.55 -20.88
CA GLN A 53 8.81 0.54 -21.22
C GLN A 53 8.21 -0.81 -21.64
N SER A 54 9.03 -1.75 -22.08
CA SER A 54 8.59 -3.10 -22.50
C SER A 54 9.04 -4.20 -21.54
N LEU A 55 9.63 -3.83 -20.41
CA LEU A 55 10.18 -4.76 -19.43
C LEU A 55 9.28 -4.78 -18.18
N PRO A 56 9.07 -5.96 -17.55
CA PRO A 56 8.39 -6.03 -16.27
C PRO A 56 9.26 -5.49 -15.13
N PRO A 57 8.69 -5.08 -13.98
CA PRO A 57 9.44 -4.68 -12.80
C PRO A 57 10.53 -5.65 -12.34
N SER A 58 10.28 -6.98 -12.45
CA SER A 58 11.25 -8.04 -12.14
C SER A 58 12.53 -7.98 -12.99
N GLN A 59 12.47 -7.29 -14.14
CA GLN A 59 13.59 -7.08 -15.05
C GLN A 59 14.17 -5.67 -14.97
N ILE A 60 13.37 -4.67 -14.60
CA ILE A 60 13.80 -3.28 -14.43
C ILE A 60 14.65 -3.14 -13.16
N VAL A 61 14.16 -3.65 -12.02
CA VAL A 61 14.82 -3.47 -10.72
C VAL A 61 16.24 -4.02 -10.68
N PRO A 62 16.54 -5.24 -11.19
CA PRO A 62 17.92 -5.73 -11.27
C PRO A 62 18.81 -4.84 -12.14
N ARG A 63 18.32 -4.35 -13.29
CA ARG A 63 19.09 -3.46 -14.18
C ARG A 63 19.41 -2.12 -13.52
N LEU A 64 18.51 -1.57 -12.72
CA LEU A 64 18.78 -0.37 -11.93
C LEU A 64 19.84 -0.65 -10.86
N ALA A 65 19.76 -1.80 -10.19
CA ALA A 65 20.75 -2.22 -9.20
C ALA A 65 22.14 -2.43 -9.82
N ASP A 66 22.23 -2.98 -11.03
CA ASP A 66 23.48 -3.10 -11.79
C ASP A 66 24.11 -1.73 -12.09
N LYS A 67 23.28 -0.68 -12.25
CA LYS A 67 23.70 0.73 -12.38
C LYS A 67 23.96 1.41 -11.03
N GLY A 68 23.82 0.70 -9.90
CA GLY A 68 23.95 1.24 -8.55
C GLY A 68 22.80 2.14 -8.10
N LEU A 69 21.66 2.12 -8.81
CA LEU A 69 20.50 2.95 -8.53
C LEU A 69 19.41 2.14 -7.81
N TYR A 70 18.97 2.63 -6.65
CA TYR A 70 17.83 2.08 -5.94
C TYR A 70 16.69 3.10 -5.87
N LEU A 71 15.55 2.73 -6.46
CA LEU A 71 14.30 3.51 -6.36
C LEU A 71 13.35 2.87 -5.34
N ALA A 72 13.03 1.59 -5.51
CA ALA A 72 12.18 0.83 -4.59
C ALA A 72 12.29 -0.68 -4.85
N SER A 73 11.65 -1.49 -4.00
CA SER A 73 11.50 -2.93 -4.21
C SER A 73 10.62 -3.25 -5.43
N GLU A 74 10.81 -4.43 -6.02
CA GLU A 74 9.95 -4.95 -7.10
C GLU A 74 8.45 -4.93 -6.73
N SER A 75 8.12 -5.34 -5.50
CA SER A 75 6.74 -5.30 -4.98
C SER A 75 6.15 -3.89 -4.92
N SER A 76 7.01 -2.87 -4.76
CA SER A 76 6.60 -1.47 -4.76
C SER A 76 6.37 -0.96 -6.18
N PHE A 77 7.21 -1.33 -7.14
CA PHE A 77 6.96 -1.06 -8.57
C PHE A 77 5.60 -1.60 -9.02
N TYR A 78 5.31 -2.88 -8.72
CA TYR A 78 4.00 -3.46 -9.05
C TYR A 78 2.84 -2.73 -8.38
N ARG A 79 2.99 -2.30 -7.12
CA ARG A 79 1.94 -1.57 -6.39
C ARG A 79 1.65 -0.22 -7.04
N VAL A 80 2.68 0.52 -7.46
CA VAL A 80 2.56 1.81 -8.14
C VAL A 80 1.93 1.65 -9.53
N LEU A 81 2.38 0.68 -10.33
CA LEU A 81 1.77 0.41 -11.64
C LEU A 81 0.30 -0.01 -11.54
N LYS A 82 -0.06 -0.73 -10.46
CA LYS A 82 -1.45 -1.14 -10.22
C LYS A 82 -2.33 0.02 -9.76
N SER A 83 -1.80 0.99 -9.01
CA SER A 83 -2.58 2.15 -8.57
C SER A 83 -2.89 3.11 -9.72
N THR A 84 -2.01 3.19 -10.72
CA THR A 84 -2.18 4.07 -11.89
C THR A 84 -2.98 3.47 -13.03
N SER A 85 -3.10 2.14 -13.12
CA SER A 85 -3.87 1.43 -14.17
C SER A 85 -5.41 1.55 -14.01
N LYS A 86 -5.91 2.61 -13.37
CA LYS A 86 -7.32 2.77 -12.99
C LYS A 86 -8.04 3.82 -13.82
#